data_AF-A0A3C1V6A0-F1
#
_entry.id   AF-A0A3C1V6A0-F1
#
_cell.length_a   1.000
_cell.length_b   1.000
_cell.length_c   1.000
_cell.angle_alpha   90.00
_cell.angle_beta   90.00
_cell.angle_gamma   90.00
#
_symmetry.space_group_name_H-M   'P 1'
#
loop_
_entity.id
_entity.type
_entity.pdbx_description
1 polymer ?
#
loop_
_entity_poly.entity_id
_entity_poly.type
_entity_poly.pdbx_seq_one_letter_code
_entity_poly.pdbx_strand_id
1 'polypeptide(L)'
;APRGHGNPSIVDEGGMQSEGVGSYWPFATGRRVDQANILLNQIRETANTLFVLIPNQHIGCWKTGFAPQWVAREYLARRGSATFRPTELKPARCSLLGHHRESMQVEGQTIGTLFFDVSKQPEVGVEAYDKGADILRTFFLTHLDYFDHDELNPLGRQI
;
A
#
# COMPACT_ATOMS: atom_id res chain seq x y z
N ALA A 1 -11.42 -5.07 -12.81
CA ALA A 1 -11.98 -3.90 -13.52
C ALA A 1 -11.88 -2.70 -12.58
N PRO A 2 -11.28 -1.57 -12.99
CA PRO A 2 -10.98 -0.48 -12.07
C PRO A 2 -12.25 0.34 -11.85
N ARG A 3 -12.84 0.24 -10.66
CA ARG A 3 -13.96 1.11 -10.26
C ARG A 3 -13.49 1.95 -9.09
N GLY A 4 -12.93 3.12 -9.42
CA GLY A 4 -12.63 4.18 -8.47
C GLY A 4 -13.91 4.98 -8.21
N HIS A 5 -13.79 6.03 -7.40
CA HIS A 5 -14.73 7.11 -7.00
C HIS A 5 -16.16 7.26 -7.60
N GLY A 6 -16.47 6.70 -8.78
CA GLY A 6 -17.83 6.60 -9.34
C GLY A 6 -18.63 5.37 -8.91
N ASN A 7 -18.36 4.77 -7.75
CA ASN A 7 -19.10 3.61 -7.26
C ASN A 7 -20.21 4.08 -6.27
N PRO A 8 -21.51 3.78 -6.49
CA PRO A 8 -22.63 4.23 -5.65
C PRO A 8 -22.68 3.60 -4.23
N SER A 9 -21.58 3.00 -3.77
CA SER A 9 -21.44 2.32 -2.47
C SER A 9 -20.59 3.08 -1.45
N ILE A 10 -20.35 4.38 -1.68
CA ILE A 10 -19.77 5.27 -0.66
C ILE A 10 -20.87 5.54 0.37
N VAL A 11 -20.78 4.84 1.51
CA VAL A 11 -21.59 5.15 2.69
C VAL A 11 -20.75 6.13 3.50
N ASP A 12 -21.22 7.37 3.59
CA ASP A 12 -20.56 8.46 4.31
C ASP A 12 -20.67 8.22 5.82
N GLU A 13 -19.65 7.59 6.40
CA GLU A 13 -19.41 7.48 7.83
C GLU A 13 -17.90 7.69 8.03
N GLY A 14 -17.52 8.83 8.59
CA GLY A 14 -16.18 9.42 8.49
C GLY A 14 -14.98 8.51 8.82
N GLY A 15 -13.81 8.89 8.28
CA GLY A 15 -12.54 8.18 8.44
C GLY A 15 -11.84 7.95 7.09
N MET A 16 -10.71 7.24 7.10
CA MET A 16 -10.07 6.78 5.86
C MET A 16 -10.96 5.69 5.24
N GLN A 17 -11.71 6.04 4.21
CA GLN A 17 -12.64 5.14 3.55
C GLN A 17 -11.97 4.35 2.43
N SER A 18 -12.27 3.05 2.38
CA SER A 18 -11.91 2.20 1.24
C SER A 18 -12.88 2.49 0.09
N GLU A 19 -12.39 3.09 -1.00
CA GLU A 19 -13.21 3.26 -2.21
C GLU A 19 -13.70 1.90 -2.72
N GLY A 20 -14.99 1.60 -2.54
CA GLY A 20 -15.81 0.76 -3.42
C GLY A 20 -15.19 -0.51 -4.03
N VAL A 21 -14.37 -1.25 -3.29
CA VAL A 21 -13.97 -2.62 -3.60
C VAL A 21 -14.50 -3.46 -2.46
N GLY A 22 -15.33 -4.47 -2.77
CA GLY A 22 -16.08 -5.25 -1.80
C GLY A 22 -15.24 -5.52 -0.55
N SER A 23 -15.70 -5.02 0.59
CA SER A 23 -15.01 -5.25 1.84
C SER A 23 -14.86 -6.76 2.00
N TYR A 24 -13.64 -7.21 2.29
CA TYR A 24 -13.33 -8.63 2.44
C TYR A 24 -14.20 -9.26 3.55
N TRP A 25 -14.45 -8.49 4.61
CA TRP A 25 -15.06 -8.98 5.84
C TRP A 25 -16.51 -9.47 5.73
N PRO A 26 -17.46 -8.80 5.03
CA PRO A 26 -18.80 -9.34 4.83
C PRO A 26 -18.88 -10.71 4.15
N PHE A 27 -17.83 -11.13 3.45
CA PHE A 27 -17.78 -12.42 2.74
C PHE A 27 -16.81 -13.42 3.37
N ALA A 28 -16.00 -13.00 4.35
CA ALA A 28 -15.07 -13.86 5.06
C ALA A 28 -15.83 -14.66 6.13
N THR A 29 -15.83 -15.98 6.00
CA THR A 29 -16.30 -16.87 7.07
C THR A 29 -15.19 -17.09 8.10
N GLY A 30 -15.55 -17.29 9.36
CA GLY A 30 -14.60 -17.50 10.45
C GLY A 30 -14.12 -16.22 11.13
N ARG A 31 -13.12 -16.33 12.01
CA ARG A 31 -12.60 -15.21 12.80
C ARG A 31 -11.53 -14.44 12.03
N ARG A 32 -11.39 -13.14 12.30
CA ARG A 32 -10.35 -12.28 11.70
C ARG A 32 -8.94 -12.81 11.92
N VAL A 33 -8.68 -13.33 13.12
CA VAL A 33 -7.39 -13.90 13.54
C VAL A 33 -7.02 -15.12 12.70
N ASP A 34 -7.98 -16.01 12.43
CA ASP A 34 -7.75 -17.20 11.59
C ASP A 34 -7.37 -16.78 10.17
N GLN A 35 -8.11 -15.82 9.59
CA GLN A 35 -7.83 -15.30 8.24
C GLN A 35 -6.47 -14.59 8.17
N ALA A 36 -6.10 -13.81 9.20
CA ALA A 36 -4.79 -13.16 9.29
C ALA A 36 -3.65 -14.20 9.35
N ASN A 37 -3.82 -15.24 10.15
CA ASN A 37 -2.85 -16.33 10.25
C ASN A 37 -2.69 -17.10 8.92
N ILE A 38 -3.80 -17.36 8.21
CA ILE A 38 -3.77 -18.00 6.89
C ILE A 38 -3.00 -17.12 5.89
N LEU A 39 -3.29 -15.82 5.83
CA LEU A 39 -2.61 -14.89 4.93
C LEU A 39 -1.11 -14.79 5.25
N LEU A 40 -0.75 -14.70 6.54
CA LEU A 40 0.64 -14.68 6.97
C LEU A 40 1.37 -15.97 6.55
N ASN A 41 0.75 -17.13 6.76
CA ASN A 41 1.33 -18.41 6.32
C ASN A 41 1.49 -18.46 4.80
N GLN A 42 0.49 -18.02 4.03
CA GLN A 42 0.59 -17.95 2.58
C GLN A 42 1.77 -17.09 2.13
N ILE A 43 1.95 -15.90 2.71
CA ILE A 43 3.10 -15.02 2.38
C ILE A 43 4.43 -15.70 2.72
N ARG A 44 4.53 -16.37 3.87
CA ARG A 44 5.75 -17.07 4.30
C ARG A 44 6.09 -18.27 3.43
N GLU A 45 5.08 -19.03 3.02
CA GLU A 45 5.22 -20.26 2.24
C GLU A 45 5.41 -19.98 0.74
N THR A 46 5.09 -18.77 0.28
CA THR A 46 5.22 -18.35 -1.12
C THR A 46 6.27 -17.25 -1.29
N ALA A 47 7.48 -17.48 -0.79
CA ALA A 47 8.58 -16.50 -0.84
C ALA A 47 8.97 -16.04 -2.27
N ASN A 48 8.57 -16.78 -3.31
CA ASN A 48 8.80 -16.41 -4.71
C ASN A 48 7.68 -15.53 -5.31
N THR A 49 6.59 -15.29 -4.56
CA THR A 49 5.48 -14.45 -4.99
C THR A 49 5.74 -13.00 -4.60
N LEU A 50 5.73 -12.12 -5.59
CA LEU A 50 5.87 -10.69 -5.38
C LEU A 50 4.50 -10.07 -5.03
N PHE A 51 4.40 -9.48 -3.84
CA PHE A 51 3.25 -8.66 -3.43
C PHE A 51 3.60 -7.18 -3.59
N VAL A 52 2.69 -6.39 -4.18
CA VAL A 52 2.88 -4.95 -4.38
C VAL A 52 1.65 -4.16 -3.93
N LEU A 53 1.89 -3.03 -3.27
CA LEU A 53 0.89 -2.02 -2.99
C LEU A 53 1.03 -0.92 -4.02
N ILE A 54 -0.04 -0.64 -4.76
CA ILE A 54 -0.04 0.36 -5.83
C ILE A 54 -1.08 1.44 -5.47
N PRO A 55 -0.67 2.72 -5.38
CA PRO A 55 -1.61 3.79 -5.10
C PRO A 55 -2.71 3.84 -6.17
N ASN A 56 -3.93 4.04 -5.70
CA ASN A 56 -5.08 4.27 -6.55
C ASN A 56 -5.53 5.72 -6.38
N GLN A 57 -5.95 6.36 -7.47
CA GLN A 57 -6.46 7.73 -7.53
C GLN A 57 -5.42 8.85 -7.35
N HIS A 58 -4.62 8.83 -6.28
CA HIS A 58 -3.72 9.95 -5.95
C HIS A 58 -2.32 9.51 -5.56
N ILE A 59 -1.33 10.35 -5.91
CA ILE A 59 0.04 10.30 -5.39
C ILE A 59 0.40 11.71 -4.91
N GLY A 60 0.34 11.94 -3.60
CA GLY A 60 0.47 13.28 -3.03
C GLY A 60 -0.63 14.21 -3.55
N CYS A 61 -0.26 15.38 -4.06
CA CYS A 61 -1.22 16.35 -4.61
C CYS A 61 -1.75 15.97 -6.01
N TRP A 62 -1.17 14.97 -6.67
CA TRP A 62 -1.51 14.62 -8.06
C TRP A 62 -2.61 13.57 -8.14
N LYS A 63 -3.67 13.87 -8.90
CA LYS A 63 -4.69 12.88 -9.29
C LYS A 63 -4.17 12.03 -10.45
N THR A 64 -3.74 10.81 -10.15
CA THR A 64 -3.16 9.85 -11.11
C THR A 64 -4.16 8.81 -11.61
N GLY A 65 -5.34 8.71 -10.98
CA GLY A 65 -6.35 7.70 -11.33
C GLY A 65 -5.76 6.29 -11.24
N PHE A 66 -5.96 5.52 -12.32
CA PHE A 66 -5.45 4.15 -12.44
C PHE A 66 -4.09 4.03 -13.13
N ALA A 67 -3.48 5.15 -13.56
CA ALA A 67 -2.19 5.13 -14.25
C ALA A 67 -1.10 4.33 -13.52
N PRO A 68 -0.95 4.42 -12.17
CA PRO A 68 0.08 3.66 -11.46
C PRO A 68 -0.04 2.14 -11.63
N GLN A 69 -1.25 1.59 -11.79
CA GLN A 69 -1.45 0.16 -12.00
C GLN A 69 -0.90 -0.31 -13.35
N TRP A 70 -1.10 0.49 -14.40
CA TRP A 70 -0.57 0.21 -15.73
C TRP A 70 0.95 0.33 -15.76
N VAL A 71 1.50 1.36 -15.13
CA VAL A 71 2.94 1.60 -15.01
C VAL A 71 3.61 0.45 -14.24
N ALA A 72 3.06 0.07 -13.09
CA ALA A 72 3.61 -1.02 -12.28
C ALA A 72 3.60 -2.34 -13.05
N ARG A 73 2.51 -2.65 -13.78
CA ARG A 73 2.42 -3.85 -14.60
C ARG A 73 3.48 -3.88 -15.70
N GLU A 74 3.64 -2.78 -16.44
CA GLU A 74 4.65 -2.69 -17.51
C GLU A 74 6.06 -2.85 -16.95
N TYR A 75 6.35 -2.14 -15.85
CA TYR A 75 7.65 -2.18 -15.21
C TYR A 75 8.00 -3.59 -14.69
N LEU A 76 7.06 -4.24 -14.01
CA LEU A 76 7.26 -5.59 -13.45
C LEU A 76 7.39 -6.64 -14.55
N ALA A 77 6.62 -6.54 -15.64
CA ALA A 77 6.70 -7.47 -16.76
C ALA A 77 8.09 -7.46 -17.42
N ARG A 78 8.74 -6.29 -17.49
CA ARG A 78 10.10 -6.15 -18.09
C ARG A 78 11.21 -6.47 -17.12
N ARG A 79 11.07 -6.07 -15.85
CA ARG A 79 12.08 -6.31 -14.82
C ARG A 79 12.17 -7.79 -14.43
N GLY A 80 11.05 -8.52 -14.50
CA GLY A 80 10.97 -9.88 -13.98
C GLY A 80 11.14 -9.94 -12.46
N SER A 81 11.68 -11.05 -11.96
CA SER A 81 11.86 -11.34 -10.53
C SER A 81 13.13 -10.76 -9.91
N ALA A 82 13.90 -9.95 -10.65
CA ALA A 82 15.14 -9.37 -10.15
C ALA A 82 14.87 -8.47 -8.94
N THR A 83 15.59 -8.66 -7.84
CA THR A 83 15.48 -7.82 -6.64
C THR A 83 16.10 -6.45 -6.83
N PHE A 84 15.74 -5.47 -5.99
CA PHE A 84 16.39 -4.15 -6.03
C PHE A 84 17.69 -4.26 -5.25
N ARG A 85 18.77 -3.66 -5.75
CA ARG A 85 19.98 -3.55 -4.94
C ARG A 85 19.68 -2.63 -3.76
N PRO A 86 20.17 -2.91 -2.54
CA PRO A 86 19.95 -2.03 -1.39
C PRO A 86 20.35 -0.58 -1.64
N THR A 87 21.38 -0.34 -2.47
CA THR A 87 21.84 0.99 -2.86
C THR A 87 20.88 1.76 -3.77
N GLU A 88 19.90 1.09 -4.37
CA GLU A 88 18.87 1.69 -5.23
C GLU A 88 17.60 2.08 -4.46
N LEU A 89 17.55 1.73 -3.17
CA LEU A 89 16.43 1.96 -2.28
C LEU A 89 16.78 3.02 -1.24
N LYS A 90 15.79 3.84 -0.92
CA LYS A 90 15.82 4.80 0.17
C LYS A 90 14.72 4.46 1.15
N PRO A 91 14.98 4.53 2.47
CA PRO A 91 13.92 4.36 3.45
C PRO A 91 12.86 5.45 3.24
N ALA A 92 11.60 5.05 3.25
CA ALA A 92 10.49 6.00 3.26
C ALA A 92 10.49 6.75 4.60
N ARG A 93 10.10 8.02 4.58
CA ARG A 93 9.98 8.84 5.79
C ARG A 93 8.93 8.25 6.76
N CYS A 94 7.83 7.73 6.24
CA CYS A 94 6.90 6.88 6.98
C CYS A 94 7.41 5.42 6.95
N SER A 95 7.83 4.91 8.10
CA SER A 95 8.40 3.55 8.23
C SER A 95 7.43 2.45 7.80
N LEU A 96 6.11 2.66 7.89
CA LEU A 96 5.09 1.73 7.42
C LEU A 96 5.14 1.47 5.91
N LEU A 97 5.72 2.40 5.14
CA LEU A 97 5.86 2.28 3.69
C LEU A 97 7.19 1.63 3.27
N GLY A 98 8.06 1.30 4.23
CA GLY A 98 9.32 0.60 3.98
C GLY A 98 10.32 1.43 3.19
N HIS A 99 10.49 1.12 1.91
CA HIS A 99 11.51 1.72 1.05
C HIS A 99 10.95 2.10 -0.32
N HIS A 100 11.53 3.12 -0.94
CA HIS A 100 11.20 3.55 -2.30
C HIS A 100 12.46 3.79 -3.12
N ARG A 101 12.31 3.96 -4.44
CA ARG A 101 13.40 4.37 -5.32
C ARG A 101 13.44 5.89 -5.44
N GLU A 102 14.57 6.43 -5.91
CA GLU A 102 14.64 7.84 -6.31
C GLU A 102 13.95 8.06 -7.67
N SER A 103 14.02 7.09 -8.58
CA SER A 103 13.41 7.18 -9.90
C SER A 103 13.20 5.79 -10.51
N MET A 104 12.44 5.75 -11.61
CA MET A 104 12.17 4.53 -12.36
C MET A 104 12.13 4.85 -13.86
N GLN A 105 12.65 3.94 -14.68
CA GLN A 105 12.51 4.01 -16.15
C GLN A 105 11.39 3.06 -16.59
N VAL A 106 10.44 3.58 -17.36
CA VAL A 106 9.32 2.81 -17.93
C VAL A 106 9.13 3.30 -19.36
N GLU A 107 9.17 2.41 -20.37
CA GLU A 107 9.08 2.77 -21.79
C GLU A 107 10.00 3.92 -22.24
N GLY A 108 11.24 3.94 -21.73
CA GLY A 108 12.22 4.99 -22.04
C GLY A 108 11.92 6.35 -21.39
N GLN A 109 10.87 6.43 -20.57
CA GLN A 109 10.54 7.62 -19.79
C GLN A 109 10.97 7.47 -18.34
N THR A 110 11.55 8.54 -17.80
CA THR A 110 11.95 8.60 -16.39
C THR A 110 10.81 9.15 -15.55
N ILE A 111 10.31 8.31 -14.65
CA ILE A 111 9.44 8.74 -13.55
C ILE A 111 10.35 9.23 -12.42
N GLY A 112 10.20 10.50 -12.08
CA GLY A 112 11.04 11.19 -11.09
C GLY A 112 10.63 10.96 -9.63
N THR A 113 11.48 11.44 -8.72
CA THR A 113 11.34 11.22 -7.27
C THR A 113 10.03 11.75 -6.68
N LEU A 114 9.37 12.72 -7.30
CA LEU A 114 8.14 13.32 -6.77
C LEU A 114 6.98 12.31 -6.67
N PHE A 115 7.04 11.22 -7.45
CA PHE A 115 6.05 10.13 -7.38
C PHE A 115 6.43 9.00 -6.42
N PHE A 116 7.66 9.01 -5.90
CA PHE A 116 8.18 7.99 -4.96
C PHE A 116 8.38 8.55 -3.55
N ASP A 117 8.56 9.86 -3.44
CA ASP A 117 8.67 10.60 -2.19
C ASP A 117 7.81 11.86 -2.29
N VAL A 118 6.57 11.75 -1.81
CA VAL A 118 5.60 12.85 -1.95
C VAL A 118 5.92 14.03 -1.03
N SER A 119 6.82 13.87 -0.05
CA SER A 119 7.30 14.99 0.77
C SER A 119 8.11 16.02 -0.03
N LYS A 120 8.65 15.60 -1.18
CA LYS A 120 9.37 16.47 -2.12
C LYS A 120 8.45 17.23 -3.07
N GLN A 121 7.15 16.91 -3.12
CA GLN A 121 6.20 17.70 -3.90
C GLN A 121 6.02 19.07 -3.24
N PRO A 122 6.25 20.19 -3.96
CA PRO A 122 6.14 21.53 -3.36
C PRO A 122 4.78 21.82 -2.71
N GLU A 123 3.70 21.26 -3.24
CA GLU A 123 2.34 21.44 -2.74
C GLU A 123 2.03 20.61 -1.49
N VAL A 124 2.84 19.58 -1.21
CA VAL A 124 2.68 18.70 -0.04
C VAL A 124 3.69 19.11 1.03
N GLY A 125 4.98 19.10 0.68
CA GLY A 125 6.06 19.33 1.62
C GLY A 125 6.13 18.28 2.74
N VAL A 126 7.07 18.48 3.65
CA VAL A 126 7.30 17.58 4.79
C VAL A 126 6.13 17.60 5.77
N GLU A 127 5.55 18.78 6.04
CA GLU A 127 4.51 18.93 7.05
C GLU A 127 3.23 18.16 6.69
N ALA A 128 2.73 18.30 5.45
CA ALA A 128 1.53 17.57 5.04
C ALA A 128 1.80 16.07 4.87
N TYR A 129 3.01 15.69 4.45
CA TYR A 129 3.43 14.29 4.44
C TYR A 129 3.32 13.67 5.84
N ASP A 130 3.88 14.32 6.85
CA ASP A 130 3.91 13.80 8.22
C ASP A 130 2.50 13.66 8.81
N LYS A 131 1.61 14.64 8.54
CA LYS A 131 0.19 14.53 8.90
C LYS A 131 -0.49 13.32 8.22
N GLY A 132 -0.20 13.09 6.94
CA GLY A 132 -0.71 11.92 6.21
C GLY A 132 -0.18 10.60 6.77
N ALA A 133 1.10 10.56 7.15
CA ALA A 133 1.72 9.40 7.79
C ALA A 133 1.08 9.10 9.15
N ASP A 134 0.76 10.13 9.95
CA ASP A 134 0.08 9.97 11.23
C ASP A 134 -1.35 9.45 11.08
N ILE A 135 -2.09 9.92 10.06
CA ILE A 135 -3.41 9.39 9.73
C ILE A 135 -3.31 7.90 9.38
N LEU A 136 -2.34 7.53 8.53
CA LEU A 136 -2.12 6.13 8.14
C LEU A 136 -1.75 5.26 9.34
N ARG A 137 -0.84 5.73 10.18
CA ARG A 137 -0.41 5.03 11.41
C ARG A 137 -1.58 4.83 12.36
N THR A 138 -2.36 5.88 12.60
CA THR A 138 -3.55 5.81 13.46
C THR A 138 -4.57 4.83 12.91
N PHE A 139 -4.81 4.86 11.60
CA PHE A 139 -5.70 3.91 10.94
C PHE A 139 -5.28 2.45 11.20
N PHE A 140 -4.00 2.11 10.99
CA PHE A 140 -3.53 0.74 11.24
C PHE A 140 -3.64 0.36 12.71
N LEU A 141 -3.21 1.23 13.64
CA LEU A 141 -3.30 0.95 15.07
C LEU A 141 -4.74 0.65 15.52
N THR A 142 -5.70 1.48 15.11
CA THR A 142 -7.12 1.27 15.43
C THR A 142 -7.65 -0.07 14.90
N HIS A 143 -7.16 -0.54 13.76
CA HIS A 143 -7.63 -1.80 13.17
C HIS A 143 -6.86 -3.04 13.67
N LEU A 144 -5.64 -2.87 14.18
CA LEU A 144 -4.85 -3.95 14.75
C LEU A 144 -5.49 -4.51 16.03
N ASP A 145 -6.20 -3.67 16.79
CA ASP A 145 -6.95 -4.10 17.99
C ASP A 145 -7.93 -5.25 17.69
N TYR A 146 -8.48 -5.34 16.47
CA TYR A 146 -9.37 -6.44 16.08
C TYR A 146 -8.67 -7.81 15.95
N PHE A 147 -7.34 -7.84 16.01
CA PHE A 147 -6.52 -9.03 15.91
C PHE A 147 -5.78 -9.35 17.21
N ASP A 148 -5.95 -8.55 18.27
CA ASP A 148 -5.38 -8.85 19.58
C ASP A 148 -6.12 -10.04 20.21
N HIS A 149 -5.55 -11.21 19.99
CA HIS A 149 -6.12 -12.49 20.40
C HIS A 149 -4.99 -13.50 20.63
N ASP A 150 -5.16 -14.36 21.64
CA ASP A 150 -4.12 -15.32 22.07
C ASP A 150 -3.68 -16.29 20.96
N GLU A 151 -4.57 -16.56 20.02
CA GLU A 151 -4.32 -17.44 18.87
C GLU A 151 -3.72 -16.74 17.65
N LEU A 152 -3.41 -15.43 17.73
CA LEU A 152 -2.63 -14.76 16.69
C LEU A 152 -1.24 -15.40 16.61
N ASN A 153 -0.77 -15.67 15.39
CA ASN A 153 0.55 -16.24 15.16
C ASN A 153 1.63 -15.39 15.87
N PRO A 154 2.59 -15.98 16.60
CA PRO A 154 3.63 -15.24 17.31
C PRO A 154 4.41 -14.26 16.43
N LEU A 155 4.66 -14.62 15.16
CA LEU A 155 5.30 -13.70 14.21
C LEU A 155 4.36 -12.54 13.84
N GLY A 156 3.07 -12.81 13.67
CA GLY A 156 2.07 -11.77 13.43
C GLY A 156 1.95 -10.79 14.59
N ARG A 157 2.21 -11.23 15.83
CA ARG A 157 2.25 -10.37 17.03
C ARG A 157 3.55 -9.55 17.14
N GLN A 158 4.64 -10.01 16.50
CA GLN A 158 5.92 -9.29 16.49
C GLN A 158 5.98 -8.17 15.46
N ILE A 159 5.22 -8.30 14.38
CA ILE A 159 5.09 -7.31 13.29
C ILE A 159 4.15 -6.18 13.74
#